data_AF-A0A353TFD6-F1
#
_entry.id   AF-A0A353TFD6-F1
#
_cell.length_a   1.000
_cell.length_b   1.000
_cell.length_c   1.000
_cell.angle_alpha   90.00
_cell.angle_beta   90.00
_cell.angle_gamma   90.00
#
_symmetry.space_group_name_H-M   'P 1'
#
loop_
_entity.id
_entity.type
_entity.pdbx_description
1 polymer ?
#
loop_
_entity_poly.entity_id
_entity_poly.type
_entity_poly.pdbx_seq_one_letter_code
_entity_poly.pdbx_strand_id
1 'polypeptide(L)' 'TINGPFDVMKRGSLCLKPNKLELIIHKPICTENLNECDIPTLIDESRKIIHSALWEKFKD' A
#
# COMPACT_ATOMS: atom_id res chain seq x y z
N THR A 1 -3.33 -1.42 -0.61
CA THR A 1 -2.37 -0.66 -1.44
C THR A 1 -3.12 0.11 -2.52
N ILE A 2 -2.69 1.34 -2.84
CA ILE A 2 -3.30 2.15 -3.91
C ILE A 2 -2.21 2.50 -4.93
N ASN A 3 -2.33 1.97 -6.15
CA ASN A 3 -1.39 2.19 -7.25
C ASN A 3 -1.98 3.13 -8.31
N GLY A 4 -1.11 3.95 -8.93
CA GLY A 4 -1.47 4.85 -10.02
C GLY A 4 -2.25 6.15 -9.71
N PRO A 5 -2.55 6.56 -8.46
CA PRO A 5 -3.36 7.76 -8.26
C PRO A 5 -2.68 9.03 -8.79
N PHE A 6 -1.35 9.13 -8.66
CA PHE A 6 -0.58 10.25 -9.21
C PHE A 6 -0.60 10.29 -10.75
N ASP A 7 -0.68 9.13 -11.40
CA ASP A 7 -0.73 9.01 -12.85
C ASP A 7 -2.09 9.44 -13.42
N VAL A 8 -3.15 9.29 -12.62
CA VAL A 8 -4.52 9.73 -12.96
C VAL A 8 -4.73 11.20 -12.61
N MET A 9 -4.37 11.61 -11.39
CA MET A 9 -4.57 12.97 -10.90
C MET A 9 -3.53 13.32 -9.84
N LYS A 10 -2.74 14.37 -10.11
CA LYS A 10 -1.79 14.88 -9.11
C LYS A 10 -2.56 15.59 -8.00
N ARG A 11 -2.13 15.39 -6.75
CA ARG A 11 -2.69 16.08 -5.58
C ARG A 11 -2.61 17.60 -5.79
N GLY A 12 -3.73 18.31 -5.55
CA GLY A 12 -3.82 19.76 -5.75
C GLY A 12 -3.96 20.20 -7.20
N SER A 13 -4.29 19.28 -8.12
CA SER A 13 -4.63 19.60 -9.51
C SER A 13 -6.05 19.14 -9.85
N LEU A 14 -6.62 19.75 -10.89
CA LEU A 14 -7.89 19.33 -11.52
C LEU A 14 -7.66 18.70 -12.91
N CYS A 15 -6.40 18.42 -13.25
CA CYS A 15 -6.02 17.84 -14.53
C CYS A 15 -6.09 16.30 -14.42
N LEU A 16 -7.22 15.75 -14.88
CA LEU A 16 -7.40 14.31 -15.00
C LEU A 16 -6.71 13.79 -16.26
N LYS A 17 -5.92 12.74 -16.11
CA LYS A 17 -5.30 11.99 -17.20
C LYS A 17 -5.84 10.57 -17.20
N PRO A 18 -6.47 10.10 -18.29
CA PRO A 18 -6.86 8.71 -18.40
C PRO A 18 -5.64 7.80 -18.22
N ASN A 19 -5.65 7.02 -17.15
CA ASN A 19 -4.59 6.06 -16.81
C ASN A 19 -5.17 4.97 -15.88
N LYS A 20 -4.36 3.98 -15.52
CA LYS A 20 -4.77 2.92 -14.59
C LYS A 20 -4.68 3.42 -13.14
N LEU A 21 -5.72 3.14 -12.35
CA LEU A 21 -5.72 3.24 -10.89
C LEU A 21 -6.19 1.91 -10.33
N GLU A 22 -5.52 1.42 -9.29
CA GLU A 22 -5.80 0.09 -8.71
C GLU A 22 -5.78 0.16 -7.18
N LEU A 23 -6.87 -0.31 -6.57
CA LEU A 23 -7.00 -0.45 -5.12
C LEU A 23 -6.96 -1.95 -4.77
N ILE A 24 -5.96 -2.35 -3.99
CA ILE A 24 -5.77 -3.71 -3.51
C ILE A 24 -6.12 -3.74 -2.02
N ILE A 25 -7.10 -4.57 -1.66
CA ILE A 25 -7.47 -4.85 -0.27
C ILE A 25 -6.75 -6.12 0.17
N HIS A 26 -5.95 -5.99 1.23
CA HIS A 26 -5.14 -7.09 1.76
C HIS A 26 -5.92 -7.96 2.73
N LYS A 27 -5.49 -9.22 2.87
CA LYS A 27 -5.96 -10.07 3.97
C LYS A 27 -5.51 -9.47 5.30
N PRO A 28 -6.30 -9.60 6.37
CA PRO A 28 -5.91 -9.17 7.70
C PRO A 28 -4.70 -9.97 8.18
N ILE A 29 -3.82 -9.32 8.94
CA ILE A 29 -2.72 -9.99 9.64
C ILE A 29 -3.27 -10.59 10.92
N CYS A 30 -2.87 -11.82 11.23
CA CYS A 30 -3.28 -12.48 12.47
C CYS A 30 -2.69 -11.75 13.68
N THR A 31 -3.50 -11.53 14.71
CA THR A 31 -3.11 -10.82 15.94
C THR A 31 -3.31 -11.66 17.19
N GLU A 32 -3.47 -12.98 17.03
CA GLU A 32 -3.61 -13.89 18.16
C GLU A 32 -2.31 -13.93 18.99
N ASN A 33 -2.44 -13.80 20.31
CA ASN A 33 -1.35 -13.87 21.29
C ASN A 33 -0.25 -12.81 21.12
N LEU A 34 -0.63 -11.61 20.68
CA LEU A 34 0.32 -10.54 20.36
C LEU A 34 0.65 -9.69 21.59
N ASN A 35 1.94 -9.44 21.80
CA ASN A 35 2.43 -8.63 22.92
C ASN A 35 2.91 -7.26 22.42
N GLU A 36 3.07 -6.28 23.32
CA GLU A 36 3.56 -4.94 22.94
C GLU A 36 4.94 -4.97 22.24
N CYS A 37 5.79 -5.94 22.62
CA CYS A 37 7.09 -6.17 21.99
C CYS A 37 7.01 -6.61 20.52
N ASP A 38 5.87 -7.14 20.07
CA ASP A 38 5.68 -7.69 18.72
C ASP A 38 5.14 -6.65 17.71
N ILE A 39 4.73 -5.47 18.21
CA ILE A 39 4.23 -4.36 17.38
C ILE A 39 5.22 -3.95 16.26
N PRO A 40 6.54 -3.83 16.51
CA PRO A 40 7.50 -3.51 15.44
C PRO A 40 7.51 -4.56 14.32
N THR A 41 7.38 -5.85 14.66
CA THR A 41 7.33 -6.95 13.71
C THR A 41 6.08 -6.86 12.83
N LEU A 42 4.93 -6.58 13.43
CA LEU A 42 3.66 -6.34 12.73
C LEU A 42 3.75 -5.18 11.73
N ILE A 43 4.41 -4.09 12.12
CA ILE A 43 4.63 -2.94 11.25
C ILE A 43 5.49 -3.33 10.06
N ASP A 44 6.56 -4.11 10.26
CA ASP A 44 7.42 -4.56 9.17
C ASP A 44 6.71 -5.56 8.24
N GLU A 45 5.92 -6.48 8.79
CA GLU A 45 5.07 -7.39 8.00
C GLU A 45 4.06 -6.61 7.15
N SER A 46 3.35 -5.66 7.76
CA SER A 46 2.43 -4.77 7.07
C SER A 46 3.12 -4.02 5.92
N ARG A 47 4.33 -3.51 6.17
CA ARG A 47 5.15 -2.82 5.16
C ARG A 47 5.54 -3.75 4.02
N LYS A 48 5.95 -4.99 4.31
CA LYS A 48 6.28 -6.01 3.29
C LYS A 48 5.07 -6.38 2.43
N ILE A 49 3.90 -6.55 3.02
CA ILE A 49 2.64 -6.83 2.29
C ILE A 49 2.30 -5.65 1.37
N ILE A 50 2.38 -4.42 1.89
CA ILE A 50 2.11 -3.23 1.08
C ILE A 50 3.10 -3.11 -0.08
N HIS A 51 4.42 -3.25 0.19
CA HIS A 51 5.50 -3.12 -0.78
C HIS A 51 5.43 -4.19 -1.87
N SER A 52 5.17 -5.45 -1.52
CA SER A 52 5.04 -6.54 -2.51
C SER A 52 3.89 -6.34 -3.50
N ALA A 53 2.83 -5.65 -3.08
CA ALA A 53 1.65 -5.34 -3.91
C ALA A 53 1.74 -4.00 -4.67
N LEU A 54 2.84 -3.25 -4.52
CA LEU A 54 3.08 -2.10 -5.38
C LEU A 54 3.32 -2.56 -6.82
N TRP A 55 3.07 -1.69 -7.80
CA TRP A 55 3.61 -1.93 -9.15
C TRP A 55 5.13 -1.87 -9.13
N GLU A 56 5.78 -2.62 -10.01
CA GLU A 56 7.26 -2.71 -10.06
C GLU A 56 7.95 -1.34 -10.05
N LYS A 57 7.40 -0.37 -10.80
CA LYS A 57 7.93 1.01 -10.87
C LYS A 57 7.94 1.79 -9.54
N PHE A 58 7.35 1.26 -8.48
CA PHE A 58 7.27 1.88 -7.15
C PHE A 58 7.97 1.03 -6.06
N LYS A 59 8.63 -0.07 -6.42
CA LYS A 59 9.30 -0.96 -5.46
C LYS A 59 10.75 -0.57 -5.17
N ASP A 60 11.32 0.32 -5.97
CA ASP A 60 12.70 0.82 -5.86
C ASP A 60 12.90 1.80 -4.69
#